data_AF-A0A934VFD0-F1
#
_entry.id   AF-A0A934VFD0-F1
#
_cell.length_a   1.000
_cell.length_b   1.000
_cell.length_c   1.000
_cell.angle_alpha   90.00
_cell.angle_beta   90.00
_cell.angle_gamma   90.00
#
_symmetry.space_group_name_H-M   'P 1'
#
loop_
_entity.id
_entity.type
_entity.pdbx_description
1 polymer ?
#
loop_
_entity_poly.entity_id
_entity_poly.type
_entity_poly.pdbx_seq_one_letter_code
_entity_poly.pdbx_strand_id
1 'polypeptide(L)'
;MRLPILLTGALTPWVGAINIEIDYSYDTNGWFNPAERRLALEKAAEFYENLISDTLLRIDPSEFSQASWTVSVRNPQTGGTVSLTNPVVPEDTIIVFAGARELGGNVRGQGGNSGYSAGGFNSWFSRIRARGNPGADVSQPSQATDYAPSFGFVSFDTTTDFNFSLTQNLSGTDFIPVALHELGHVLGIGIADSWDNLISGSVFTGPASNEAAGGNPAVQSGGGHFNQSVSDKPAYGSFGTPHGTSAPVMMRPSLESISGILTVASDLDLAALVDIGWEVTPPINPSYPSLGPTSTEITWPSSSFRDYVIEKTTDLDFASPITYSEDGDGSVISWTDPSPTPGRAFYRIQSTPDGAPSALATPLQMSTAAEKDVYRTIEVEPRWVEGCGCDGH
;
A
#
# COMPACT_ATOMS: atom_id res chain seq x y z
N MET A 1 -22.68 24.31 -38.61
CA MET A 1 -22.13 25.14 -37.52
C MET A 1 -21.55 24.16 -36.49
N ARG A 2 -20.22 24.00 -36.44
CA ARG A 2 -19.57 23.04 -35.53
C ARG A 2 -19.49 23.69 -34.15
N LEU A 3 -20.22 23.15 -33.19
CA LEU A 3 -20.15 23.60 -31.79
C LEU A 3 -18.82 23.12 -31.19
N PRO A 4 -18.05 23.98 -30.51
CA PRO A 4 -16.88 23.54 -29.77
C PRO A 4 -17.32 22.68 -28.59
N ILE A 5 -16.67 21.54 -28.40
CA ILE A 5 -16.77 20.73 -27.19
C ILE A 5 -15.95 21.46 -26.13
N LEU A 6 -16.63 21.93 -25.07
CA LEU A 6 -15.97 22.54 -23.92
C LEU A 6 -15.73 21.43 -22.89
N LEU A 7 -14.46 21.11 -22.65
CA LEU A 7 -14.04 20.17 -21.62
C LEU A 7 -13.80 20.98 -20.34
N THR A 8 -14.63 20.79 -19.32
CA THR A 8 -14.38 21.34 -17.99
C THR A 8 -14.14 20.18 -17.04
N GLY A 9 -12.87 19.95 -16.68
CA GLY A 9 -12.51 19.05 -15.60
C GLY A 9 -12.82 19.71 -14.27
N ALA A 10 -13.78 19.18 -13.52
CA ALA A 10 -13.88 19.48 -12.10
C ALA A 10 -12.79 18.65 -11.40
N LEU A 11 -11.71 19.32 -10.95
CA LEU A 11 -10.76 18.72 -10.03
C LEU A 11 -11.47 18.64 -8.67
N THR A 12 -11.99 17.48 -8.31
CA THR A 12 -12.24 17.19 -6.89
C THR A 12 -10.89 17.28 -6.17
N PRO A 13 -10.74 18.07 -5.10
CA PRO A 13 -9.52 18.06 -4.32
C PRO A 13 -9.31 16.63 -3.84
N TRP A 14 -8.14 16.10 -4.15
CA TRP A 14 -7.71 14.79 -3.70
C TRP A 14 -7.79 14.79 -2.17
N VAL A 15 -8.61 13.91 -1.60
CA VAL A 15 -8.65 13.65 -0.15
C VAL A 15 -7.27 13.10 0.20
N GLY A 16 -6.68 13.61 1.28
CA GLY A 16 -5.26 13.43 1.61
C GLY A 16 -4.83 11.97 1.52
N ALA A 17 -3.82 11.70 0.70
CA ALA A 17 -3.10 10.44 0.78
C ALA A 17 -2.07 10.48 1.87
N ILE A 18 -1.64 9.30 2.28
CA ILE A 18 -0.46 9.16 3.13
C ILE A 18 0.78 9.75 2.43
N ASN A 19 1.75 10.18 3.25
CA ASN A 19 3.06 10.64 2.86
C ASN A 19 4.11 9.70 3.47
N ILE A 20 4.83 8.97 2.64
CA ILE A 20 5.96 8.12 3.01
C ILE A 20 7.21 8.99 2.95
N GLU A 21 7.51 9.65 4.06
CA GLU A 21 8.67 10.53 4.18
C GLU A 21 9.95 9.71 4.30
N ILE A 22 10.74 9.67 3.21
CA ILE A 22 12.05 9.01 3.21
C ILE A 22 13.09 9.90 3.92
N ASP A 23 13.55 9.45 5.09
CA ASP A 23 14.56 10.12 5.89
C ASP A 23 15.94 9.45 5.68
N TYR A 24 16.87 10.20 5.06
CA TYR A 24 18.24 9.76 4.78
C TYR A 24 19.25 10.10 5.90
N SER A 25 18.81 10.57 7.06
CA SER A 25 19.70 11.00 8.16
C SER A 25 20.60 9.89 8.70
N TYR A 26 20.20 8.62 8.52
CA TYR A 26 21.01 7.45 8.88
C TYR A 26 21.79 6.84 7.72
N ASP A 27 21.69 7.36 6.48
CA ASP A 27 22.59 6.99 5.38
C ASP A 27 23.97 7.66 5.54
N THR A 28 24.67 7.34 6.64
CA THR A 28 25.88 8.09 7.01
C THR A 28 27.06 7.84 6.08
N ASN A 29 27.03 6.77 5.27
CA ASN A 29 28.03 6.53 4.22
C ASN A 29 27.64 7.19 2.88
N GLY A 30 26.46 7.81 2.79
CA GLY A 30 26.02 8.53 1.61
C GLY A 30 25.75 7.64 0.41
N TRP A 31 25.27 6.41 0.62
CA TRP A 31 24.94 5.50 -0.48
C TRP A 31 23.83 6.06 -1.36
N PHE A 32 22.92 6.85 -0.80
CA PHE A 32 21.88 7.59 -1.50
C PHE A 32 22.32 9.02 -1.89
N ASN A 33 23.59 9.41 -1.80
CA ASN A 33 24.01 10.71 -2.34
C ASN A 33 23.81 10.86 -3.86
N PRO A 34 23.99 9.81 -4.69
CA PRO A 34 23.65 9.88 -6.11
C PRO A 34 22.14 10.07 -6.33
N ALA A 35 21.78 11.01 -7.21
CA ALA A 35 20.41 11.46 -7.40
C ALA A 35 19.49 10.35 -7.93
N GLU A 36 20.02 9.47 -8.79
CA GLU A 36 19.28 8.36 -9.37
C GLU A 36 18.79 7.34 -8.32
N ARG A 37 19.55 7.16 -7.23
CA ARG A 37 19.18 6.22 -6.17
C ARG A 37 18.06 6.77 -5.31
N ARG A 38 18.12 8.06 -4.97
CA ARG A 38 17.02 8.75 -4.27
C ARG A 38 15.77 8.74 -5.11
N LEU A 39 15.89 9.16 -6.36
CA LEU A 39 14.77 9.18 -7.30
C LEU A 39 14.09 7.81 -7.39
N ALA A 40 14.85 6.71 -7.46
CA ALA A 40 14.27 5.38 -7.53
C ALA A 40 13.48 5.01 -6.25
N LEU A 41 14.03 5.26 -5.07
CA LEU A 41 13.33 4.97 -3.80
C LEU A 41 12.12 5.89 -3.58
N GLU A 42 12.27 7.18 -3.84
CA GLU A 42 11.19 8.17 -3.75
C GLU A 42 10.05 7.83 -4.73
N LYS A 43 10.37 7.34 -5.94
CA LYS A 43 9.34 6.89 -6.89
C LYS A 43 8.63 5.62 -6.42
N ALA A 44 9.33 4.70 -5.75
CA ALA A 44 8.71 3.52 -5.14
C ALA A 44 7.79 3.91 -3.96
N ALA A 45 8.12 4.94 -3.19
CA ALA A 45 7.24 5.51 -2.17
C ALA A 45 6.00 6.16 -2.80
N GLU A 46 6.21 7.05 -3.79
CA GLU A 46 5.15 7.73 -4.53
C GLU A 46 4.15 6.76 -5.18
N PHE A 47 4.59 5.55 -5.56
CA PHE A 47 3.70 4.49 -6.03
C PHE A 47 2.61 4.17 -5.01
N TYR A 48 2.97 3.93 -3.74
CA TYR A 48 2.01 3.62 -2.69
C TYR A 48 1.19 4.83 -2.25
N GLU A 49 1.82 6.01 -2.17
CA GLU A 49 1.14 7.26 -1.86
C GLU A 49 0.01 7.56 -2.85
N ASN A 50 0.21 7.27 -4.14
CA ASN A 50 -0.83 7.46 -5.16
C ASN A 50 -2.00 6.47 -5.07
N LEU A 51 -1.86 5.39 -4.28
CA LEU A 51 -2.85 4.32 -4.17
C LEU A 51 -3.59 4.35 -2.83
N ILE A 52 -2.95 4.79 -1.75
CA ILE A 52 -3.50 4.71 -0.40
C ILE A 52 -4.16 6.02 0.00
N SER A 53 -5.40 5.93 0.46
CA SER A 53 -6.25 7.08 0.79
C SER A 53 -6.61 7.20 2.27
N ASP A 54 -5.95 6.42 3.13
CA ASP A 54 -6.09 6.49 4.58
C ASP A 54 -5.78 7.87 5.13
N THR A 55 -6.40 8.16 6.27
CA THR A 55 -6.05 9.32 7.10
C THR A 55 -5.42 8.83 8.40
N LEU A 56 -4.25 9.38 8.75
CA LEU A 56 -3.52 9.00 9.96
C LEU A 56 -3.36 10.21 10.87
N LEU A 57 -3.89 10.15 12.08
CA LEU A 57 -3.72 11.21 13.07
C LEU A 57 -2.25 11.41 13.44
N ARG A 58 -1.87 12.67 13.65
CA ARG A 58 -0.57 13.10 14.15
C ARG A 58 -0.26 12.48 15.50
N ILE A 59 1.00 12.11 15.74
CA ILE A 59 1.48 11.75 17.08
C ILE A 59 2.32 12.90 17.62
N ASP A 60 1.86 13.55 18.70
CA ASP A 60 2.63 14.56 19.42
C ASP A 60 2.44 14.37 20.93
N PRO A 61 3.48 13.94 21.68
CA PRO A 61 3.39 13.77 23.13
C PRO A 61 2.94 15.02 23.88
N SER A 62 3.19 16.22 23.35
CA SER A 62 2.80 17.49 23.99
C SER A 62 1.27 17.71 24.01
N GLU A 63 0.52 17.01 23.15
CA GLU A 63 -0.94 17.00 23.14
C GLU A 63 -1.52 16.13 24.28
N PHE A 64 -0.69 15.34 24.97
CA PHE A 64 -1.12 14.38 25.98
C PHE A 64 -0.38 14.63 27.31
N SER A 65 -1.15 14.94 28.36
CA SER A 65 -0.58 15.19 29.70
C SER A 65 0.14 13.95 30.24
N GLN A 66 1.40 14.13 30.67
CA GLN A 66 2.27 13.07 31.20
C GLN A 66 2.58 11.94 30.22
N ALA A 67 2.38 12.15 28.91
CA ALA A 67 2.77 11.17 27.91
C ALA A 67 4.26 11.24 27.58
N SER A 68 4.84 10.08 27.33
CA SER A 68 6.17 9.95 26.74
C SER A 68 6.24 8.70 25.88
N TRP A 69 7.19 8.69 24.96
CA TRP A 69 7.57 7.50 24.23
C TRP A 69 9.00 7.58 23.72
N THR A 70 9.57 6.41 23.50
CA THR A 70 10.82 6.24 22.76
C THR A 70 10.54 5.25 21.65
N VAL A 71 10.74 5.68 20.41
CA VAL A 71 10.63 4.83 19.23
C VAL A 71 11.97 4.11 19.05
N SER A 72 11.92 2.80 18.81
CA SER A 72 13.07 1.96 18.52
C SER A 72 12.97 1.46 17.09
N VAL A 73 13.88 1.91 16.23
CA VAL A 73 13.91 1.53 14.81
C VAL A 73 15.28 0.96 14.46
N ARG A 74 15.34 0.07 13.49
CA ARG A 74 16.61 -0.47 13.03
C ARG A 74 17.36 0.57 12.22
N ASN A 75 18.64 0.76 12.52
CA ASN A 75 19.52 1.64 11.78
C ASN A 75 19.80 1.02 10.40
N PRO A 76 19.43 1.67 9.29
CA PRO A 76 19.62 1.08 7.96
C PRO A 76 21.09 0.93 7.59
N GLN A 77 21.98 1.77 8.12
CA GLN A 77 23.43 1.73 7.84
C GLN A 77 24.21 0.73 8.68
N THR A 78 23.82 0.49 9.93
CA THR A 78 24.59 -0.35 10.87
C THR A 78 23.90 -1.65 11.25
N GLY A 79 22.59 -1.76 11.02
CA GLY A 79 21.77 -2.89 11.47
C GLY A 79 21.53 -2.94 12.98
N GLY A 80 22.08 -1.99 13.75
CA GLY A 80 21.81 -1.82 15.18
C GLY A 80 20.48 -1.10 15.43
N THR A 81 20.23 -0.69 16.66
CA THR A 81 19.00 0.03 17.04
C THR A 81 19.28 1.52 17.19
N VAL A 82 18.38 2.33 16.66
CA VAL A 82 18.26 3.77 16.88
C VAL A 82 17.06 4.00 17.79
N SER A 83 17.22 4.90 18.76
CA SER A 83 16.14 5.32 19.65
C SER A 83 15.83 6.80 19.46
N LEU A 84 14.57 7.13 19.21
CA LEU A 84 14.08 8.51 19.09
C LEU A 84 13.23 8.83 20.31
N THR A 85 13.63 9.82 21.10
CA THR A 85 12.90 10.23 22.31
C THR A 85 11.85 11.27 21.97
N ASN A 86 10.58 10.98 22.30
CA ASN A 86 9.44 11.85 22.09
C ASN A 86 9.36 12.48 20.68
N PRO A 87 9.54 11.71 19.60
CA PRO A 87 9.39 12.28 18.27
C PRO A 87 7.94 12.74 18.04
N VAL A 88 7.79 13.71 17.15
CA VAL A 88 6.51 14.14 16.59
C VAL A 88 6.38 13.53 15.20
N VAL A 89 5.22 12.93 14.91
CA VAL A 89 4.89 12.36 13.60
C VAL A 89 3.72 13.15 13.05
N PRO A 90 3.86 13.87 11.93
CA PRO A 90 2.76 14.64 11.34
C PRO A 90 1.53 13.78 10.98
N GLU A 91 0.40 14.45 10.71
CA GLU A 91 -0.75 13.78 10.10
C GLU A 91 -0.35 13.12 8.78
N ASP A 92 -0.99 11.99 8.47
CA ASP A 92 -0.87 11.24 7.22
C ASP A 92 0.56 10.77 6.90
N THR A 93 1.52 10.94 7.80
CA THR A 93 2.94 10.69 7.51
C THR A 93 3.43 9.37 8.11
N ILE A 94 4.19 8.61 7.33
CA ILE A 94 4.99 7.47 7.76
C ILE A 94 6.45 7.82 7.50
N ILE A 95 7.28 7.87 8.54
CA ILE A 95 8.70 8.24 8.40
C ILE A 95 9.54 6.97 8.19
N VAL A 96 10.22 6.86 7.05
CA VAL A 96 11.01 5.68 6.69
C VAL A 96 12.48 6.03 6.63
N PHE A 97 13.28 5.47 7.54
CA PHE A 97 14.72 5.67 7.52
C PHE A 97 15.37 4.80 6.44
N ALA A 98 16.03 5.44 5.49
CA ALA A 98 16.70 4.77 4.38
C ALA A 98 18.23 4.77 4.54
N GLY A 99 18.85 3.69 4.06
CA GLY A 99 20.30 3.56 4.00
C GLY A 99 20.71 2.26 3.33
N ALA A 100 22.00 1.96 3.36
CA ALA A 100 22.53 0.73 2.77
C ALA A 100 23.68 0.18 3.60
N ARG A 101 23.80 -1.14 3.65
CA ARG A 101 24.92 -1.87 4.28
C ARG A 101 25.04 -3.25 3.66
N GLU A 102 26.11 -3.97 3.95
CA GLU A 102 26.21 -5.38 3.57
C GLU A 102 25.16 -6.19 4.34
N LEU A 103 24.24 -6.85 3.62
CA LEU A 103 23.19 -7.68 4.21
C LEU A 103 23.58 -9.17 4.23
N GLY A 104 24.48 -9.57 3.33
CA GLY A 104 24.98 -10.93 3.22
C GLY A 104 24.00 -11.90 2.55
N GLY A 105 24.53 -13.04 2.10
CA GLY A 105 23.74 -14.08 1.45
C GLY A 105 23.02 -13.58 0.18
N ASN A 106 21.76 -13.99 0.02
CA ASN A 106 20.94 -13.62 -1.14
C ASN A 106 20.03 -12.42 -0.88
N VAL A 107 20.06 -11.82 0.30
CA VAL A 107 19.21 -10.70 0.68
C VAL A 107 19.63 -9.44 -0.08
N ARG A 108 18.69 -8.79 -0.78
CA ARG A 108 18.95 -7.54 -1.54
C ARG A 108 18.40 -6.31 -0.85
N GLY A 109 17.29 -6.47 -0.16
CA GLY A 109 16.65 -5.43 0.64
C GLY A 109 16.31 -5.94 2.02
N GLN A 110 15.99 -5.02 2.92
CA GLN A 110 15.41 -5.34 4.20
C GLN A 110 14.57 -4.18 4.71
N GLY A 111 13.29 -4.43 4.85
CA GLY A 111 12.28 -3.52 5.36
C GLY A 111 11.67 -3.99 6.67
N GLY A 112 11.12 -3.05 7.42
CA GLY A 112 10.42 -3.35 8.66
C GLY A 112 9.86 -2.11 9.33
N ASN A 113 9.15 -2.32 10.42
CA ASN A 113 8.57 -1.26 11.23
C ASN A 113 9.44 -0.92 12.44
N SER A 114 9.02 0.12 13.16
CA SER A 114 9.56 0.45 14.47
C SER A 114 8.79 -0.23 15.61
N GLY A 115 9.50 -0.50 16.70
CA GLY A 115 8.91 -0.71 18.02
C GLY A 115 8.90 0.58 18.83
N TYR A 116 8.38 0.51 20.05
CA TYR A 116 8.40 1.64 20.97
C TYR A 116 8.25 1.19 22.43
N SER A 117 8.74 2.03 23.34
CA SER A 117 8.30 2.04 24.75
C SER A 117 7.55 3.33 25.02
N ALA A 118 6.44 3.28 25.75
CA ALA A 118 5.61 4.46 26.01
C ALA A 118 5.10 4.49 27.44
N GLY A 119 5.08 5.69 28.03
CA GLY A 119 4.45 5.97 29.32
C GLY A 119 3.25 6.89 29.13
N GLY A 120 2.14 6.60 29.79
CA GLY A 120 0.95 7.44 29.70
C GLY A 120 -0.35 6.70 29.99
N PHE A 121 -1.39 7.14 29.30
CA PHE A 121 -2.79 6.78 29.51
C PHE A 121 -3.38 6.08 28.28
N ASN A 122 -4.57 5.50 28.40
CA ASN A 122 -5.20 4.74 27.31
C ASN A 122 -5.30 5.52 25.99
N SER A 123 -5.69 6.81 26.06
CA SER A 123 -5.79 7.68 24.89
C SER A 123 -4.44 7.90 24.18
N TRP A 124 -3.34 7.93 24.93
CA TRP A 124 -1.99 8.04 24.37
C TRP A 124 -1.57 6.77 23.65
N PHE A 125 -1.81 5.60 24.25
CA PHE A 125 -1.47 4.34 23.61
C PHE A 125 -2.34 4.04 22.38
N SER A 126 -3.62 4.43 22.41
CA SER A 126 -4.51 4.41 21.26
C SER A 126 -3.95 5.29 20.13
N ARG A 127 -3.50 6.52 20.46
CA ARG A 127 -2.88 7.42 19.47
C ARG A 127 -1.64 6.81 18.82
N ILE A 128 -0.74 6.20 19.59
CA ILE A 128 0.48 5.58 19.05
C ILE A 128 0.15 4.39 18.14
N ARG A 129 -0.72 3.47 18.59
CA ARG A 129 -1.01 2.22 17.87
C ARG A 129 -1.85 2.45 16.61
N ALA A 130 -2.88 3.26 16.76
CA ALA A 130 -4.01 3.25 15.83
C ALA A 130 -4.10 4.50 14.99
N ARG A 131 -3.55 5.62 15.48
CA ARG A 131 -3.59 6.92 14.75
C ARG A 131 -4.98 7.27 14.20
N GLY A 132 -6.05 6.90 14.93
CA GLY A 132 -7.43 7.17 14.52
C GLY A 132 -8.16 5.99 13.86
N ASN A 133 -7.44 4.93 13.51
CA ASN A 133 -7.96 3.76 12.80
C ASN A 133 -8.42 2.66 13.78
N PRO A 134 -9.72 2.44 13.97
CA PRO A 134 -10.22 1.59 15.06
C PRO A 134 -9.74 0.15 15.01
N GLY A 135 -9.54 -0.43 13.81
CA GLY A 135 -9.09 -1.82 13.68
C GLY A 135 -7.65 -2.07 14.16
N ALA A 136 -6.88 -1.00 14.41
CA ALA A 136 -5.53 -1.03 14.96
C ALA A 136 -5.52 -0.74 16.47
N ASP A 137 -6.62 -0.20 17.04
CA ASP A 137 -6.75 0.05 18.49
C ASP A 137 -7.34 -1.17 19.22
N VAL A 138 -6.67 -2.31 19.09
CA VAL A 138 -7.12 -3.57 19.67
C VAL A 138 -6.27 -3.96 20.88
N SER A 139 -6.89 -4.67 21.81
CA SER A 139 -6.22 -5.16 23.03
C SER A 139 -5.39 -6.42 22.82
N GLN A 140 -5.64 -7.15 21.73
CA GLN A 140 -4.96 -8.39 21.36
C GLN A 140 -4.55 -8.30 19.89
N PRO A 141 -3.28 -8.59 19.54
CA PRO A 141 -2.80 -8.65 18.15
C PRO A 141 -3.69 -9.48 17.22
N SER A 142 -4.20 -10.63 17.69
CA SER A 142 -5.09 -11.51 16.92
C SER A 142 -6.51 -10.97 16.70
N GLN A 143 -6.74 -9.68 16.98
CA GLN A 143 -8.00 -8.98 16.68
C GLN A 143 -7.76 -7.82 15.71
N ALA A 144 -6.51 -7.54 15.37
CA ALA A 144 -6.17 -6.43 14.50
C ALA A 144 -6.76 -6.68 13.11
N THR A 145 -7.42 -5.68 12.57
CA THR A 145 -7.94 -5.67 11.20
C THR A 145 -7.43 -4.46 10.43
N ASP A 146 -6.51 -3.71 11.04
CA ASP A 146 -6.01 -2.45 10.52
C ASP A 146 -4.56 -2.23 10.98
N TYR A 147 -3.84 -1.35 10.29
CA TYR A 147 -2.43 -1.07 10.52
C TYR A 147 -2.11 0.40 10.28
N ALA A 148 -1.54 1.05 11.30
CA ALA A 148 -1.25 2.50 11.26
C ALA A 148 0.19 2.80 11.73
N PRO A 149 1.22 2.43 10.94
CA PRO A 149 2.61 2.62 11.33
C PRO A 149 2.96 4.11 11.44
N SER A 150 3.95 4.41 12.26
CA SER A 150 4.53 5.76 12.39
C SER A 150 5.94 5.85 11.82
N PHE A 151 6.74 4.81 12.05
CA PHE A 151 8.10 4.72 11.54
C PHE A 151 8.38 3.35 10.91
N GLY A 152 9.27 3.35 9.92
CA GLY A 152 9.87 2.15 9.35
C GLY A 152 11.32 2.39 8.98
N PHE A 153 11.94 1.35 8.42
CA PHE A 153 13.26 1.47 7.81
C PHE A 153 13.34 0.62 6.56
N VAL A 154 14.23 1.01 5.65
CA VAL A 154 14.66 0.19 4.52
C VAL A 154 16.17 0.23 4.41
N SER A 155 16.77 -0.94 4.22
CA SER A 155 18.20 -1.09 3.99
C SER A 155 18.44 -1.89 2.72
N PHE A 156 19.34 -1.42 1.87
CA PHE A 156 19.71 -2.12 0.65
C PHE A 156 21.13 -2.69 0.74
N ASP A 157 21.35 -3.82 0.07
CA ASP A 157 22.64 -4.50 0.11
C ASP A 157 23.71 -3.76 -0.69
N THR A 158 24.79 -3.34 -0.05
CA THR A 158 25.87 -2.60 -0.72
C THR A 158 26.71 -3.45 -1.66
N THR A 159 26.61 -4.77 -1.61
CA THR A 159 27.36 -5.69 -2.49
C THR A 159 26.63 -6.04 -3.78
N THR A 160 25.36 -5.65 -3.88
CA THR A 160 24.51 -5.88 -5.05
C THR A 160 24.76 -4.83 -6.12
N ASP A 161 24.95 -5.28 -7.36
CA ASP A 161 25.01 -4.42 -8.54
C ASP A 161 23.59 -4.00 -8.93
N PHE A 162 23.10 -2.94 -8.28
CA PHE A 162 21.76 -2.41 -8.50
C PHE A 162 21.65 -1.55 -9.76
N ASN A 163 20.54 -1.73 -10.47
CA ASN A 163 20.08 -0.84 -11.50
C ASN A 163 18.90 0.01 -11.00
N PHE A 164 19.02 1.32 -11.19
CA PHE A 164 18.06 2.32 -10.69
C PHE A 164 17.11 2.85 -11.79
N SER A 165 17.01 2.16 -12.92
CA SER A 165 16.05 2.47 -13.98
C SER A 165 14.62 2.31 -13.49
N LEU A 166 13.76 3.23 -13.93
CA LEU A 166 12.35 3.26 -13.56
C LEU A 166 11.44 2.45 -14.49
N THR A 167 11.96 1.86 -15.56
CA THR A 167 11.09 1.21 -16.57
C THR A 167 11.49 -0.22 -16.92
N GLN A 168 12.79 -0.49 -16.94
CA GLN A 168 13.35 -1.82 -17.19
C GLN A 168 14.88 -1.73 -17.12
N ASN A 169 15.50 -2.90 -17.01
CA ASN A 169 16.93 -3.06 -17.06
C ASN A 169 17.35 -4.18 -18.02
N LEU A 170 18.58 -4.08 -18.50
CA LEU A 170 19.24 -5.07 -19.36
C LEU A 170 20.41 -5.80 -18.63
N SER A 171 20.81 -5.38 -17.42
CA SER A 171 21.90 -5.97 -16.63
C SER A 171 21.90 -5.57 -15.13
N GLY A 172 22.18 -6.51 -14.23
CA GLY A 172 22.22 -6.25 -12.78
C GLY A 172 20.87 -6.53 -12.11
N THR A 173 20.76 -6.23 -10.82
CA THR A 173 19.52 -6.43 -10.05
C THR A 173 18.67 -5.16 -10.07
N ASP A 174 17.38 -5.28 -10.34
CA ASP A 174 16.50 -4.13 -10.40
C ASP A 174 16.17 -3.60 -9.01
N PHE A 175 16.47 -2.32 -8.79
CA PHE A 175 16.26 -1.67 -7.50
C PHE A 175 14.78 -1.44 -7.22
N ILE A 176 13.99 -1.05 -8.24
CA ILE A 176 12.57 -0.71 -8.07
C ILE A 176 11.75 -1.88 -7.50
N PRO A 177 11.82 -3.11 -8.05
CA PRO A 177 11.15 -4.26 -7.45
C PRO A 177 11.52 -4.50 -5.99
N VAL A 178 12.81 -4.41 -5.64
CA VAL A 178 13.28 -4.58 -4.26
C VAL A 178 12.74 -3.46 -3.37
N ALA A 179 12.79 -2.21 -3.81
CA ALA A 179 12.29 -1.07 -3.03
C ALA A 179 10.78 -1.15 -2.81
N LEU A 180 10.00 -1.52 -3.83
CA LEU A 180 8.55 -1.74 -3.69
C LEU A 180 8.26 -2.87 -2.69
N HIS A 181 9.03 -3.95 -2.74
CA HIS A 181 8.91 -5.08 -1.82
C HIS A 181 9.19 -4.66 -0.36
N GLU A 182 10.31 -3.99 -0.10
CA GLU A 182 10.65 -3.57 1.27
C GLU A 182 9.68 -2.52 1.82
N LEU A 183 9.17 -1.62 0.98
CA LEU A 183 8.11 -0.68 1.37
C LEU A 183 6.78 -1.40 1.63
N GLY A 184 6.49 -2.50 0.92
CA GLY A 184 5.35 -3.38 1.22
C GLY A 184 5.43 -3.96 2.64
N HIS A 185 6.63 -4.33 3.10
CA HIS A 185 6.85 -4.70 4.50
C HIS A 185 6.64 -3.53 5.46
N VAL A 186 7.16 -2.34 5.16
CA VAL A 186 6.91 -1.13 5.99
C VAL A 186 5.41 -0.89 6.16
N LEU A 187 4.63 -1.09 5.09
CA LEU A 187 3.17 -0.99 5.07
C LEU A 187 2.45 -2.20 5.69
N GLY A 188 3.17 -3.19 6.22
CA GLY A 188 2.59 -4.20 7.11
C GLY A 188 2.48 -5.60 6.54
N ILE A 189 2.69 -5.81 5.24
CA ILE A 189 2.69 -7.17 4.68
C ILE A 189 3.81 -7.98 5.33
N GLY A 190 3.47 -9.12 5.94
CA GLY A 190 4.44 -9.97 6.63
C GLY A 190 4.80 -9.55 8.06
N ILE A 191 4.37 -8.37 8.53
CA ILE A 191 4.76 -7.85 9.86
C ILE A 191 3.62 -7.25 10.70
N ALA A 192 2.50 -6.86 10.10
CA ALA A 192 1.39 -6.28 10.83
C ALA A 192 0.65 -7.35 11.62
N ASP A 193 0.08 -6.97 12.77
CA ASP A 193 -0.78 -7.86 13.54
C ASP A 193 -2.04 -8.22 12.74
N SER A 194 -2.54 -7.32 11.88
CA SER A 194 -3.66 -7.57 10.97
C SER A 194 -3.32 -8.57 9.86
N TRP A 195 -2.06 -8.60 9.41
CA TRP A 195 -1.56 -9.65 8.52
C TRP A 195 -1.54 -11.01 9.23
N ASP A 196 -0.95 -11.08 10.42
CA ASP A 196 -0.86 -12.33 11.18
C ASP A 196 -2.23 -12.89 11.56
N ASN A 197 -3.19 -12.01 11.87
CA ASN A 197 -4.57 -12.37 12.18
C ASN A 197 -5.26 -13.11 11.00
N LEU A 198 -4.81 -12.85 9.77
CA LEU A 198 -5.32 -13.49 8.56
C LEU A 198 -4.50 -14.70 8.13
N ILE A 199 -3.52 -15.15 8.90
CA ILE A 199 -2.83 -16.42 8.63
C ILE A 199 -3.54 -17.55 9.36
N SER A 200 -4.00 -18.54 8.60
CA SER A 200 -4.56 -19.78 9.13
C SER A 200 -3.81 -20.98 8.56
N GLY A 201 -2.99 -21.63 9.39
CA GLY A 201 -2.10 -22.69 8.94
C GLY A 201 -1.01 -22.16 8.00
N SER A 202 -1.05 -22.54 6.73
CA SER A 202 -0.05 -22.15 5.71
C SER A 202 -0.64 -21.27 4.60
N VAL A 203 -1.78 -20.63 4.86
CA VAL A 203 -2.45 -19.76 3.88
C VAL A 203 -2.86 -18.44 4.51
N PHE A 204 -2.95 -17.41 3.68
CA PHE A 204 -3.52 -16.11 4.02
C PHE A 204 -5.01 -16.11 3.67
N THR A 205 -5.86 -15.69 4.60
CA THR A 205 -7.32 -15.79 4.52
C THR A 205 -8.02 -14.45 4.33
N GLY A 206 -7.28 -13.42 3.91
CA GLY A 206 -7.83 -12.13 3.54
C GLY A 206 -8.83 -12.25 2.38
N PRO A 207 -10.06 -11.69 2.49
CA PRO A 207 -11.06 -11.80 1.44
C PRO A 207 -10.63 -11.21 0.09
N ALA A 208 -10.00 -10.04 0.06
CA ALA A 208 -9.56 -9.42 -1.19
C ALA A 208 -8.44 -10.25 -1.82
N SER A 209 -7.49 -10.74 -1.01
CA SER A 209 -6.40 -11.60 -1.46
C SER A 209 -6.90 -12.94 -1.95
N ASN A 210 -7.95 -13.50 -1.34
CA ASN A 210 -8.62 -14.72 -1.81
C ASN A 210 -9.16 -14.51 -3.22
N GLU A 211 -9.88 -13.41 -3.46
CA GLU A 211 -10.43 -13.09 -4.78
C GLU A 211 -9.31 -12.92 -5.82
N ALA A 212 -8.35 -12.02 -5.55
CA ALA A 212 -7.23 -11.76 -6.46
C ALA A 212 -6.40 -13.03 -6.75
N ALA A 213 -6.30 -13.95 -5.78
CA ALA A 213 -5.57 -15.20 -5.97
C ALA A 213 -6.39 -16.34 -6.59
N GLY A 214 -7.73 -16.27 -6.60
CA GLY A 214 -8.62 -17.39 -6.96
C GLY A 214 -8.71 -18.47 -5.87
N GLY A 215 -8.57 -18.06 -4.61
CA GLY A 215 -8.51 -18.88 -3.40
C GLY A 215 -7.43 -18.39 -2.42
N ASN A 216 -7.45 -18.84 -1.17
CA ASN A 216 -6.49 -18.40 -0.14
C ASN A 216 -5.04 -18.67 -0.58
N PRO A 217 -4.20 -17.64 -0.82
CA PRO A 217 -2.84 -17.84 -1.28
C PRO A 217 -1.98 -18.46 -0.18
N ALA A 218 -1.02 -19.30 -0.60
CA ALA A 218 -0.08 -19.92 0.32
C ALA A 218 0.88 -18.87 0.90
N VAL A 219 1.25 -19.05 2.17
CA VAL A 219 2.20 -18.21 2.90
C VAL A 219 3.47 -19.02 3.14
N GLN A 220 4.63 -18.36 3.09
CA GLN A 220 5.90 -19.01 3.40
C GLN A 220 5.93 -19.44 4.88
N SER A 221 6.69 -20.49 5.19
CA SER A 221 7.05 -20.78 6.59
C SER A 221 7.65 -19.53 7.25
N GLY A 222 7.13 -19.15 8.42
CA GLY A 222 7.53 -17.94 9.13
C GLY A 222 6.62 -16.73 8.90
N GLY A 223 5.70 -16.78 7.93
CA GLY A 223 4.61 -15.80 7.80
C GLY A 223 4.98 -14.48 7.10
N GLY A 224 6.26 -14.22 6.84
CA GLY A 224 6.72 -12.92 6.33
C GLY A 224 6.41 -12.62 4.86
N HIS A 225 6.05 -13.62 4.07
CA HIS A 225 5.84 -13.48 2.62
C HIS A 225 4.72 -14.39 2.14
N PHE A 226 4.16 -14.07 0.98
CA PHE A 226 3.50 -15.10 0.18
C PHE A 226 4.51 -16.19 -0.18
N ASN A 227 4.05 -17.44 -0.29
CA ASN A 227 4.94 -18.54 -0.65
C ASN A 227 5.49 -18.34 -2.07
N GLN A 228 6.75 -18.72 -2.33
CA GLN A 228 7.33 -18.68 -3.68
C GLN A 228 6.48 -19.44 -4.71
N SER A 229 5.73 -20.46 -4.28
CA SER A 229 4.87 -21.26 -5.14
C SER A 229 3.55 -20.58 -5.56
N VAL A 230 3.20 -19.42 -5.02
CA VAL A 230 2.03 -18.67 -5.47
C VAL A 230 2.20 -18.38 -6.95
N SER A 231 1.16 -18.58 -7.77
CA SER A 231 1.26 -18.37 -9.22
C SER A 231 1.31 -16.88 -9.57
N ASP A 232 1.65 -16.59 -10.82
CA ASP A 232 1.67 -15.22 -11.34
C ASP A 232 0.28 -14.57 -11.27
N LYS A 233 0.30 -13.25 -11.13
CA LYS A 233 -0.88 -12.41 -10.99
C LYS A 233 -0.80 -11.20 -11.91
N PRO A 234 -1.96 -10.61 -12.27
CA PRO A 234 -1.99 -9.37 -13.01
C PRO A 234 -1.20 -8.28 -12.28
N ALA A 235 -0.18 -7.74 -12.93
CA ALA A 235 0.58 -6.60 -12.45
C ALA A 235 -0.28 -5.33 -12.47
N TYR A 236 -0.25 -4.55 -11.40
CA TYR A 236 -0.76 -3.19 -11.42
C TYR A 236 0.22 -2.31 -12.20
N GLY A 237 -0.25 -1.77 -13.32
CA GLY A 237 0.60 -1.13 -14.33
C GLY A 237 1.39 0.05 -13.76
N SER A 238 2.70 -0.10 -13.70
CA SER A 238 3.62 0.89 -13.13
C SER A 238 5.03 0.65 -13.64
N PHE A 239 5.90 1.67 -13.55
CA PHE A 239 7.32 1.53 -13.87
C PHE A 239 7.60 0.83 -15.22
N GLY A 240 6.88 1.23 -16.27
CA GLY A 240 7.03 0.65 -17.61
C GLY A 240 6.37 -0.73 -17.81
N THR A 241 5.99 -1.43 -16.73
CA THR A 241 5.24 -2.68 -16.80
C THR A 241 3.77 -2.39 -17.16
N PRO A 242 3.25 -2.94 -18.27
CA PRO A 242 1.85 -2.73 -18.64
C PRO A 242 0.89 -3.31 -17.61
N HIS A 243 -0.24 -2.63 -17.40
CA HIS A 243 -1.30 -3.14 -16.52
C HIS A 243 -1.86 -4.47 -17.03
N GLY A 244 -2.12 -5.41 -16.12
CA GLY A 244 -2.62 -6.74 -16.47
C GLY A 244 -1.57 -7.70 -17.01
N THR A 245 -0.29 -7.30 -17.03
CA THR A 245 0.80 -8.23 -17.36
C THR A 245 0.85 -9.34 -16.33
N SER A 246 0.81 -10.60 -16.76
CA SER A 246 1.05 -11.74 -15.87
C SER A 246 2.51 -11.72 -15.39
N ALA A 247 2.71 -11.51 -14.08
CA ALA A 247 4.03 -11.41 -13.46
C ALA A 247 4.06 -12.14 -12.11
N PRO A 248 5.25 -12.54 -11.62
CA PRO A 248 5.43 -12.99 -10.26
C PRO A 248 4.86 -12.00 -9.24
N VAL A 249 4.23 -12.53 -8.21
CA VAL A 249 3.75 -11.74 -7.06
C VAL A 249 4.96 -11.12 -6.37
N MET A 250 4.91 -9.81 -6.15
CA MET A 250 6.06 -9.05 -5.66
C MET A 250 6.41 -9.44 -4.22
N MET A 251 5.44 -9.70 -3.35
CA MET A 251 5.69 -10.07 -1.94
C MET A 251 6.04 -11.57 -1.73
N ARG A 252 6.64 -12.21 -2.74
CA ARG A 252 7.30 -13.53 -2.60
C ARG A 252 8.72 -13.36 -2.02
N PRO A 253 9.27 -14.37 -1.31
CA PRO A 253 10.59 -14.26 -0.68
C PRO A 253 11.74 -14.14 -1.66
N SER A 254 11.58 -14.56 -2.92
CA SER A 254 12.54 -14.31 -4.00
C SER A 254 11.86 -13.57 -5.15
N LEU A 255 12.42 -12.42 -5.52
CA LEU A 255 12.01 -11.69 -6.72
C LEU A 255 12.63 -12.34 -7.95
N GLU A 256 11.76 -12.77 -8.86
CA GLU A 256 12.13 -13.28 -10.17
C GLU A 256 12.12 -12.12 -11.16
N SER A 257 13.20 -11.95 -11.92
CA SER A 257 13.27 -10.94 -12.98
C SER A 257 12.61 -11.47 -14.25
N ILE A 258 11.70 -10.68 -14.81
CA ILE A 258 11.08 -10.99 -16.11
C ILE A 258 11.79 -10.18 -17.19
N SER A 259 12.13 -10.81 -18.32
CA SER A 259 12.82 -10.10 -19.40
C SER A 259 11.96 -8.96 -19.96
N GLY A 260 12.48 -7.74 -19.89
CA GLY A 260 11.90 -6.56 -20.55
C GLY A 260 10.85 -5.80 -19.74
N ILE A 261 10.56 -6.19 -18.50
CA ILE A 261 9.66 -5.45 -17.59
C ILE A 261 10.14 -5.58 -16.14
N LEU A 262 9.72 -4.66 -15.28
CA LEU A 262 9.98 -4.73 -13.85
C LEU A 262 8.89 -5.56 -13.15
N THR A 263 9.28 -6.39 -12.19
CA THR A 263 8.34 -7.06 -11.27
C THR A 263 7.81 -6.01 -10.29
N VAL A 264 6.63 -5.47 -10.59
CA VAL A 264 5.93 -4.47 -9.78
C VAL A 264 4.83 -5.12 -8.95
N ALA A 265 4.18 -4.35 -8.07
CA ALA A 265 3.06 -4.85 -7.28
C ALA A 265 1.97 -5.46 -8.19
N SER A 266 1.58 -6.68 -7.86
CA SER A 266 0.44 -7.36 -8.46
C SER A 266 -0.86 -6.98 -7.74
N ASP A 267 -1.99 -7.29 -8.36
CA ASP A 267 -3.29 -7.16 -7.70
C ASP A 267 -3.35 -7.92 -6.37
N LEU A 268 -2.66 -9.06 -6.24
CA LEU A 268 -2.59 -9.78 -4.97
C LEU A 268 -1.82 -9.00 -3.89
N ASP A 269 -0.75 -8.30 -4.27
CA ASP A 269 0.01 -7.48 -3.33
C ASP A 269 -0.83 -6.29 -2.83
N LEU A 270 -1.60 -5.66 -3.72
CA LEU A 270 -2.52 -4.57 -3.35
C LEU A 270 -3.73 -5.06 -2.57
N ALA A 271 -4.28 -6.23 -2.90
CA ALA A 271 -5.36 -6.87 -2.16
C ALA A 271 -4.94 -7.21 -0.72
N ALA A 272 -3.68 -7.63 -0.52
CA ALA A 272 -3.13 -7.83 0.80
C ALA A 272 -3.14 -6.55 1.64
N LEU A 273 -2.80 -5.40 1.04
CA LEU A 273 -2.88 -4.10 1.72
C LEU A 273 -4.31 -3.76 2.15
N VAL A 274 -5.30 -4.04 1.29
CA VAL A 274 -6.73 -3.90 1.63
C VAL A 274 -7.10 -4.77 2.82
N ASP A 275 -6.70 -6.05 2.80
CA ASP A 275 -7.07 -7.00 3.84
C ASP A 275 -6.47 -6.65 5.22
N ILE A 276 -5.32 -5.98 5.25
CA ILE A 276 -4.64 -5.60 6.51
C ILE A 276 -5.03 -4.21 7.00
N GLY A 277 -5.92 -3.50 6.30
CA GLY A 277 -6.56 -2.27 6.76
C GLY A 277 -6.49 -1.07 5.84
N TRP A 278 -5.60 -1.05 4.85
CA TRP A 278 -5.40 0.15 4.03
C TRP A 278 -6.56 0.38 3.07
N GLU A 279 -7.02 1.62 2.97
CA GLU A 279 -7.92 2.10 1.93
C GLU A 279 -7.16 2.30 0.61
N VAL A 280 -6.94 1.18 -0.10
CA VAL A 280 -6.33 1.16 -1.43
C VAL A 280 -7.36 1.57 -2.48
N THR A 281 -7.18 2.76 -3.06
CA THR A 281 -8.04 3.37 -4.06
C THR A 281 -7.25 3.69 -5.34
N PRO A 282 -6.96 2.69 -6.19
CA PRO A 282 -6.26 2.94 -7.44
C PRO A 282 -7.02 3.93 -8.34
N PRO A 283 -6.33 4.89 -8.97
CA PRO A 283 -6.96 5.83 -9.88
C PRO A 283 -7.45 5.11 -11.15
N ILE A 284 -8.71 5.35 -11.51
CA ILE A 284 -9.38 4.68 -12.66
C ILE A 284 -8.77 5.11 -14.00
N ASN A 285 -8.23 6.33 -14.12
CA ASN A 285 -7.53 6.82 -15.32
C ASN A 285 -8.14 6.39 -16.67
N PRO A 286 -9.43 6.70 -16.93
CA PRO A 286 -10.13 6.19 -18.10
C PRO A 286 -9.58 6.78 -19.40
N SER A 287 -9.56 5.95 -20.44
CA SER A 287 -9.29 6.32 -21.83
C SER A 287 -10.54 6.17 -22.68
N TYR A 288 -10.60 6.90 -23.81
CA TYR A 288 -11.80 7.00 -24.62
C TYR A 288 -11.51 6.67 -26.09
N PRO A 289 -11.43 5.39 -26.47
CA PRO A 289 -11.14 5.00 -27.85
C PRO A 289 -12.16 5.52 -28.86
N SER A 290 -13.43 5.63 -28.45
CA SER A 290 -14.52 6.13 -29.30
C SER A 290 -15.48 7.00 -28.49
N LEU A 291 -15.68 8.24 -28.94
CA LEU A 291 -16.72 9.14 -28.43
C LEU A 291 -17.56 9.64 -29.60
N GLY A 292 -18.81 9.17 -29.69
CA GLY A 292 -19.70 9.49 -30.80
C GLY A 292 -21.18 9.46 -30.42
N PRO A 293 -22.06 10.06 -31.24
CA PRO A 293 -23.50 10.13 -30.97
C PRO A 293 -24.20 8.76 -31.04
N THR A 294 -23.51 7.73 -31.53
CA THR A 294 -24.03 6.39 -31.75
C THR A 294 -23.17 5.30 -31.10
N SER A 295 -22.07 5.67 -30.43
CA SER A 295 -21.16 4.73 -29.77
C SER A 295 -20.25 5.51 -28.82
N THR A 296 -20.17 5.04 -27.58
CA THR A 296 -19.19 5.48 -26.58
C THR A 296 -18.45 4.24 -26.11
N GLU A 297 -17.13 4.24 -26.23
CA GLU A 297 -16.24 3.22 -25.68
C GLU A 297 -15.33 3.90 -24.65
N ILE A 298 -15.28 3.32 -23.47
CA ILE A 298 -14.45 3.77 -22.35
C ILE A 298 -13.62 2.57 -21.89
N THR A 299 -12.33 2.78 -21.69
CA THR A 299 -11.45 1.75 -21.13
C THR A 299 -10.78 2.25 -19.87
N TRP A 300 -10.46 1.35 -18.95
CA TRP A 300 -9.72 1.68 -17.73
C TRP A 300 -8.93 0.46 -17.23
N PRO A 301 -7.80 0.65 -16.53
CA PRO A 301 -7.16 -0.42 -15.79
C PRO A 301 -8.07 -0.83 -14.63
N SER A 302 -8.34 -2.13 -14.51
CA SER A 302 -9.14 -2.71 -13.43
C SER A 302 -8.27 -3.51 -12.47
N SER A 303 -8.75 -3.74 -11.25
CA SER A 303 -8.09 -4.59 -10.27
C SER A 303 -9.05 -5.68 -9.85
N SER A 304 -8.57 -6.91 -9.78
CA SER A 304 -9.36 -8.13 -9.53
C SER A 304 -10.08 -8.18 -8.18
N PHE A 305 -9.73 -7.30 -7.23
CA PHE A 305 -10.38 -7.19 -5.93
C PHE A 305 -11.38 -6.01 -5.86
N ARG A 306 -11.78 -5.45 -7.01
CA ARG A 306 -12.69 -4.29 -7.09
C ARG A 306 -13.78 -4.48 -8.13
N ASP A 307 -14.96 -3.98 -7.79
CA ASP A 307 -16.07 -3.80 -8.71
C ASP A 307 -16.08 -2.39 -9.28
N TYR A 308 -16.59 -2.25 -10.50
CA TYR A 308 -16.72 -0.97 -11.20
C TYR A 308 -18.17 -0.69 -11.51
N VAL A 309 -18.63 0.50 -11.11
CA VAL A 309 -19.96 1.01 -11.38
C VAL A 309 -19.86 2.14 -12.40
N ILE A 310 -20.49 1.96 -13.55
CA ILE A 310 -20.60 2.96 -14.60
C ILE A 310 -21.97 3.57 -14.53
N GLU A 311 -22.03 4.87 -14.32
CA GLU A 311 -23.26 5.63 -14.30
C GLU A 311 -23.33 6.55 -15.51
N LYS A 312 -24.54 6.63 -16.08
CA LYS A 312 -24.84 7.45 -17.25
C LYS A 312 -26.04 8.34 -17.00
N THR A 313 -25.93 9.60 -17.35
CA THR A 313 -27.04 10.57 -17.33
C THR A 313 -26.98 11.49 -18.57
N THR A 314 -28.09 12.18 -18.84
CA THR A 314 -28.19 13.22 -19.89
C THR A 314 -27.90 14.63 -19.38
N ASP A 315 -27.73 14.80 -18.06
CA ASP A 315 -27.35 16.04 -17.39
C ASP A 315 -26.17 15.80 -16.42
N LEU A 316 -25.74 16.82 -15.68
CA LEU A 316 -24.60 16.72 -14.75
C LEU A 316 -25.00 16.38 -13.31
N ASP A 317 -26.28 16.14 -13.00
CA ASP A 317 -26.73 16.04 -11.61
C ASP A 317 -26.57 14.64 -11.00
N PHE A 318 -26.48 13.59 -11.83
CA PHE A 318 -26.31 12.18 -11.43
C PHE A 318 -27.28 11.72 -10.31
N ALA A 319 -28.44 12.35 -10.15
CA ALA A 319 -29.43 12.02 -9.14
C ALA A 319 -30.28 10.79 -9.52
N SER A 320 -30.35 10.46 -10.81
CA SER A 320 -31.05 9.28 -11.32
C SER A 320 -30.32 8.71 -12.55
N PRO A 321 -29.08 8.21 -12.37
CA PRO A 321 -28.31 7.66 -13.48
C PRO A 321 -28.85 6.29 -13.90
N ILE A 322 -28.58 5.92 -15.15
CA ILE A 322 -28.60 4.51 -15.56
C ILE A 322 -27.27 3.91 -15.12
N THR A 323 -27.33 2.78 -14.42
CA THR A 323 -26.16 2.13 -13.84
C THR A 323 -25.83 0.82 -14.55
N TYR A 324 -24.55 0.59 -14.77
CA TYR A 324 -23.95 -0.66 -15.24
C TYR A 324 -22.86 -1.09 -14.27
N SER A 325 -22.53 -2.37 -14.28
CA SER A 325 -21.48 -2.94 -13.42
C SER A 325 -20.54 -3.80 -14.26
N GLU A 326 -19.25 -3.72 -13.93
CA GLU A 326 -18.20 -4.59 -14.45
C GLU A 326 -17.36 -5.08 -13.27
N ASP A 327 -17.07 -6.37 -13.23
CA ASP A 327 -16.18 -6.96 -12.24
C ASP A 327 -14.74 -6.69 -12.68
N GLY A 328 -13.87 -6.28 -11.75
CA GLY A 328 -12.46 -6.13 -12.04
C GLY A 328 -11.82 -7.50 -12.30
N ASP A 329 -10.96 -7.59 -13.30
CA ASP A 329 -10.25 -8.84 -13.64
C ASP A 329 -8.72 -8.68 -13.63
N GLY A 330 -8.24 -7.51 -13.18
CA GLY A 330 -6.83 -7.14 -13.19
C GLY A 330 -6.30 -6.73 -14.56
N SER A 331 -7.14 -6.73 -15.59
CA SER A 331 -6.81 -6.30 -16.95
C SER A 331 -7.37 -4.90 -17.26
N VAL A 332 -7.14 -4.43 -18.49
CA VAL A 332 -7.80 -3.21 -18.98
C VAL A 332 -9.20 -3.59 -19.47
N ILE A 333 -10.23 -3.14 -18.73
CA ILE A 333 -11.62 -3.30 -19.15
C ILE A 333 -11.87 -2.38 -20.35
N SER A 334 -12.55 -2.90 -21.38
CA SER A 334 -13.18 -2.10 -22.43
C SER A 334 -14.69 -2.24 -22.34
N TRP A 335 -15.34 -1.13 -22.00
CA TRP A 335 -16.78 -1.03 -21.89
C TRP A 335 -17.35 -0.19 -23.02
N THR A 336 -18.36 -0.73 -23.69
CA THR A 336 -19.11 -0.01 -24.72
C THR A 336 -20.52 0.29 -24.21
N ASP A 337 -20.95 1.55 -24.31
CA ASP A 337 -22.30 1.96 -23.95
C ASP A 337 -23.34 1.11 -24.71
N PRO A 338 -24.14 0.28 -24.03
CA PRO A 338 -25.08 -0.63 -24.69
C PRO A 338 -26.32 0.11 -25.21
N SER A 339 -26.54 1.36 -24.83
CA SER A 339 -27.72 2.14 -25.20
C SER A 339 -27.39 3.61 -25.53
N PRO A 340 -26.48 3.90 -26.48
CA PRO A 340 -25.99 5.25 -26.74
C PRO A 340 -27.15 6.21 -27.01
N THR A 341 -27.20 7.29 -26.23
CA THR A 341 -28.31 8.25 -26.28
C THR A 341 -27.98 9.35 -27.29
N PRO A 342 -28.86 9.61 -28.29
CA PRO A 342 -28.66 10.72 -29.21
C PRO A 342 -28.61 12.05 -28.45
N GLY A 343 -27.53 12.82 -28.61
CA GLY A 343 -27.37 14.11 -27.94
C GLY A 343 -26.21 14.13 -26.95
N ARG A 344 -26.47 14.52 -25.70
CA ARG A 344 -25.45 14.60 -24.64
C ARG A 344 -25.63 13.43 -23.68
N ALA A 345 -24.52 12.80 -23.34
CA ALA A 345 -24.41 11.82 -22.27
C ALA A 345 -23.21 12.19 -21.41
N PHE A 346 -23.34 12.02 -20.11
CA PHE A 346 -22.29 12.17 -19.12
C PHE A 346 -22.11 10.83 -18.43
N TYR A 347 -20.85 10.45 -18.21
CA TYR A 347 -20.48 9.19 -17.60
C TYR A 347 -19.68 9.45 -16.32
N ARG A 348 -19.93 8.64 -15.30
CA ARG A 348 -19.13 8.57 -14.07
C ARG A 348 -18.76 7.12 -13.85
N ILE A 349 -17.48 6.84 -13.59
CA ILE A 349 -17.02 5.51 -13.20
C ILE A 349 -16.59 5.59 -11.75
N GLN A 350 -17.07 4.66 -10.95
CA GLN A 350 -16.71 4.49 -9.55
C GLN A 350 -16.18 3.08 -9.37
N SER A 351 -15.17 2.93 -8.53
CA SER A 351 -14.64 1.65 -8.11
C SER A 351 -15.03 1.41 -6.65
N THR A 352 -15.53 0.24 -6.33
CA THR A 352 -15.83 -0.19 -4.97
C THR A 352 -15.02 -1.45 -4.63
N PRO A 353 -14.66 -1.68 -3.36
CA PRO A 353 -14.14 -2.99 -2.96
C PRO A 353 -15.13 -4.08 -3.36
N ASP A 354 -14.65 -5.20 -3.91
CA ASP A 354 -15.50 -6.32 -4.30
C ASP A 354 -16.28 -6.85 -3.09
N GLY A 355 -17.58 -7.08 -3.29
CA GLY A 355 -18.44 -7.72 -2.32
C GLY A 355 -18.80 -6.88 -1.10
N ALA A 356 -18.65 -5.54 -1.12
CA ALA A 356 -18.90 -4.68 0.03
C ALA A 356 -20.32 -4.84 0.65
N PRO A 357 -20.51 -5.47 1.83
CA PRO A 357 -21.45 -4.91 2.78
C PRO A 357 -20.80 -3.67 3.40
N SER A 358 -21.62 -2.65 3.60
CA SER A 358 -21.40 -1.45 4.42
C SER A 358 -20.63 -1.71 5.74
N ALA A 359 -19.32 -1.91 5.66
CA ALA A 359 -18.42 -1.99 6.80
C ALA A 359 -17.36 -0.89 6.70
N LEU A 360 -17.82 0.32 6.35
CA LEU A 360 -17.23 1.50 6.97
C LEU A 360 -17.46 1.35 8.47
N ALA A 361 -16.36 1.10 9.18
CA ALA A 361 -16.20 1.20 10.63
C ALA A 361 -17.51 1.09 11.42
N THR A 362 -17.84 -0.11 11.89
CA THR A 362 -18.60 -0.12 13.15
C THR A 362 -17.68 0.57 14.15
N PRO A 363 -18.04 1.72 14.74
CA PRO A 363 -17.22 2.31 15.78
C PRO A 363 -17.07 1.21 16.83
N LEU A 364 -15.82 0.89 17.19
CA LEU A 364 -15.57 0.11 18.40
C LEU A 364 -16.50 0.69 19.47
N GLN A 365 -17.36 -0.15 20.04
CA GLN A 365 -18.09 0.19 21.23
C GLN A 365 -17.03 0.60 22.25
N MET A 366 -16.87 1.91 22.46
CA MET A 366 -16.10 2.40 23.59
C MET A 366 -16.67 1.68 24.80
N SER A 367 -15.82 0.88 25.44
CA SER A 367 -16.10 0.34 26.76
C SER A 367 -16.66 1.48 27.60
N THR A 368 -17.95 1.38 27.95
CA THR A 368 -18.66 2.35 28.80
C THR A 368 -18.34 2.13 30.28
N ALA A 369 -17.43 1.20 30.58
CA ALA A 369 -16.81 1.17 31.88
C ALA A 369 -15.82 2.33 31.94
N ALA A 370 -16.08 3.29 32.82
CA ALA A 370 -15.09 4.24 33.30
C ALA A 370 -13.99 3.45 34.04
N GLU A 371 -13.16 2.74 33.28
CA GLU A 371 -11.92 2.22 33.79
C GLU A 371 -11.10 3.44 34.16
N LYS A 372 -10.75 3.53 35.45
CA LYS A 372 -9.93 4.62 35.95
C LYS A 372 -8.67 4.64 35.08
N ASP A 373 -8.43 5.73 34.37
CA ASP A 373 -7.28 5.82 33.47
C ASP A 373 -6.01 5.79 34.33
N VAL A 374 -5.37 4.63 34.39
CA VAL A 374 -4.19 4.41 35.23
C VAL A 374 -2.97 4.62 34.35
N TYR A 375 -2.09 5.52 34.81
CA TYR A 375 -0.78 5.68 34.21
C TYR A 375 -0.03 4.35 34.21
N ARG A 376 0.44 3.93 33.03
CA ARG A 376 1.25 2.73 32.88
C ARG A 376 2.36 2.95 31.85
N THR A 377 3.21 1.94 31.72
CA THR A 377 4.20 1.85 30.67
C THR A 377 3.91 0.61 29.82
N ILE A 378 4.11 0.71 28.50
CA ILE A 378 4.01 -0.39 27.55
C ILE A 378 5.28 -0.44 26.69
N GLU A 379 5.56 -1.62 26.13
CA GLU A 379 6.68 -1.86 25.23
C GLU A 379 6.22 -2.78 24.10
N VAL A 380 6.62 -2.44 22.88
CA VAL A 380 6.37 -3.18 21.65
C VAL A 380 7.68 -3.26 20.90
N GLU A 381 8.11 -4.47 20.57
CA GLU A 381 9.34 -4.71 19.82
C GLU A 381 9.17 -4.39 18.32
N PRO A 382 10.21 -3.88 17.64
CA PRO A 382 10.18 -3.77 16.19
C PRO A 382 10.09 -5.15 15.53
N ARG A 383 9.39 -5.24 14.40
CA ARG A 383 9.33 -6.40 13.52
C ARG A 383 9.93 -6.04 12.17
N TRP A 384 10.66 -6.99 11.61
CA TRP A 384 11.21 -6.88 10.26
C TRP A 384 11.28 -8.27 9.64
N VAL A 385 11.26 -8.29 8.32
CA VAL A 385 11.45 -9.50 7.53
C VAL A 385 12.81 -9.36 6.86
N GLU A 386 13.57 -10.45 6.75
CA GLU A 386 14.72 -10.46 5.84
C GLU A 386 14.14 -10.38 4.42
N GLY A 387 14.40 -9.25 3.76
CA GLY A 387 13.77 -8.91 2.49
C GLY A 387 14.18 -9.82 1.35
N CYS A 388 13.68 -9.52 0.16
CA CYS A 388 13.67 -10.49 -0.93
C CYS A 388 15.08 -10.98 -1.33
N GLY A 389 15.18 -12.30 -1.51
CA GLY A 389 16.20 -12.93 -2.33
C GLY A 389 16.02 -12.58 -3.82
N CYS A 390 17.06 -12.79 -4.63
CA CYS A 390 16.89 -12.90 -6.08
C CYS A 390 17.38 -14.27 -6.53
N ASP A 391 16.50 -15.02 -7.21
CA ASP A 391 16.87 -16.30 -7.80
C ASP A 391 17.44 -16.05 -9.20
N GLY A 392 18.71 -16.39 -9.40
CA GLY A 392 19.35 -16.43 -10.72
C GLY A 392 20.09 -15.16 -11.14
N HIS A 393 21.42 -15.21 -11.03
CA HIS A 393 22.34 -14.69 -12.05
C HIS A 393 23.10 -15.87 -12.65
#